data_AF-A0AAI9ELU0-F1
#
_entry.id   AF-A0AAI9ELU0-F1
#
_cell.length_a   1.000
_cell.length_b   1.000
_cell.length_c   1.000
_cell.angle_alpha   90.00
_cell.angle_beta   90.00
_cell.angle_gamma   90.00
#
_symmetry.space_group_name_H-M   'P 1'
#
loop_
_entity.id
_entity.type
_entity.pdbx_description
1 polymer ?
#
loop_
_entity_poly.entity_id
_entity_poly.type
_entity_poly.pdbx_seq_one_letter_code
_entity_poly.pdbx_strand_id
1 'polypeptide(L)'
;MTPSAGHSLARNAAPVHVSAVESAAILRETTTDADAGVVRGPAIDAETRCVHYGSALDVVALRAPCCDAWYPCHLCHAAVADHPLAVIPRAEHHLPAALCGVCRTTMSVPEYLAADSCPSCGAAFNPGCAAHAHLYFAP
;
A
#
# COMPACT_ATOMS: atom_id res chain seq x y z
N MET A 1 -40.83 -62.11 -30.29
CA MET A 1 -39.47 -61.88 -30.80
C MET A 1 -39.58 -60.71 -31.77
N THR A 2 -38.88 -59.61 -31.45
CA THR A 2 -38.40 -58.46 -32.27
C THR A 2 -38.72 -58.42 -33.78
N PRO A 3 -38.65 -57.26 -34.48
CA PRO A 3 -38.50 -55.85 -34.05
C PRO A 3 -39.32 -54.86 -34.95
N SER A 4 -38.98 -53.56 -34.86
CA SER A 4 -38.92 -52.63 -36.01
C SER A 4 -40.22 -52.14 -36.64
N ALA A 5 -40.33 -50.94 -37.20
CA ALA A 5 -39.54 -49.72 -37.17
C ALA A 5 -40.37 -48.70 -37.97
N GLY A 6 -40.31 -47.44 -37.54
CA GLY A 6 -40.05 -46.36 -38.48
C GLY A 6 -41.21 -45.53 -39.02
N HIS A 7 -40.82 -44.27 -39.25
CA HIS A 7 -41.35 -43.24 -40.13
C HIS A 7 -42.34 -42.27 -39.47
N SER A 8 -41.88 -41.05 -39.11
CA SER A 8 -41.76 -39.85 -39.99
C SER A 8 -43.16 -39.26 -40.30
N LEU A 9 -43.52 -37.98 -40.22
CA LEU A 9 -42.89 -36.65 -40.22
C LEU A 9 -44.00 -35.68 -39.73
N ALA A 10 -43.75 -34.79 -38.77
CA ALA A 10 -43.39 -33.37 -38.96
C ALA A 10 -44.55 -32.35 -38.84
N ARG A 11 -44.21 -31.21 -38.20
CA ARG A 11 -44.81 -29.85 -38.24
C ARG A 11 -46.06 -29.67 -37.37
N ASN A 12 -46.29 -28.57 -36.64
CA ASN A 12 -45.61 -27.28 -36.50
C ASN A 12 -46.17 -26.57 -35.24
N ALA A 13 -45.57 -25.42 -34.88
CA ALA A 13 -46.02 -24.42 -33.89
C ALA A 13 -45.67 -24.69 -32.42
N ALA A 14 -45.32 -23.73 -31.56
CA ALA A 14 -44.87 -22.34 -31.69
C ALA A 14 -44.27 -21.97 -30.29
N PRO A 15 -44.04 -20.69 -29.96
CA PRO A 15 -42.83 -20.19 -29.31
C PRO A 15 -42.88 -20.24 -27.78
N VAL A 16 -41.75 -20.38 -27.11
CA VAL A 16 -41.60 -19.84 -25.74
C VAL A 16 -40.13 -19.55 -25.45
N HIS A 17 -39.90 -18.29 -25.12
CA HIS A 17 -38.73 -17.79 -24.42
C HIS A 17 -38.58 -18.50 -23.06
N VAL A 18 -37.37 -18.94 -22.70
CA VAL A 18 -36.49 -18.25 -21.73
C VAL A 18 -35.31 -19.16 -21.35
N SER A 19 -34.12 -18.58 -21.46
CA SER A 19 -32.89 -18.81 -20.68
C SER A 19 -32.32 -20.23 -20.57
N ALA A 20 -31.31 -20.50 -21.39
CA ALA A 20 -30.20 -21.36 -21.01
C ALA A 20 -28.91 -20.73 -21.55
N VAL A 21 -28.15 -20.05 -20.68
CA VAL A 21 -26.69 -20.11 -20.74
C VAL A 21 -26.14 -19.88 -19.34
N GLU A 22 -25.77 -21.01 -18.75
CA GLU A 22 -24.67 -21.15 -17.82
C GLU A 22 -23.44 -20.42 -18.39
N SER A 23 -22.78 -19.57 -17.59
CA SER A 23 -21.32 -19.60 -17.38
C SER A 23 -20.74 -18.27 -16.91
N ALA A 24 -19.66 -18.43 -16.14
CA ALA A 24 -18.59 -17.48 -15.90
C ALA A 24 -18.87 -16.38 -14.86
N ALA A 25 -18.65 -16.77 -13.61
CA ALA A 25 -17.60 -16.18 -12.78
C ALA A 25 -17.19 -14.73 -13.13
N ILE A 26 -17.62 -13.80 -12.29
CA ILE A 26 -16.74 -12.71 -11.88
C ILE A 26 -17.05 -12.43 -10.42
N LEU A 27 -16.33 -13.10 -9.54
CA LEU A 27 -16.13 -12.61 -8.18
C LEU A 27 -15.57 -11.19 -8.36
N ARG A 28 -16.30 -10.18 -7.89
CA ARG A 28 -15.77 -8.84 -7.78
C ARG A 28 -14.62 -8.91 -6.78
N GLU A 29 -13.43 -8.91 -7.36
CA GLU A 29 -12.14 -8.89 -6.69
C GLU A 29 -12.18 -7.77 -5.65
N THR A 30 -12.06 -8.17 -4.39
CA THR A 30 -11.78 -7.26 -3.28
C THR A 30 -10.54 -6.47 -3.65
N THR A 31 -10.71 -5.19 -3.97
CA THR A 31 -9.59 -4.25 -4.09
C THR A 31 -8.80 -4.36 -2.80
N THR A 32 -7.57 -4.84 -2.94
CA THR A 32 -6.67 -5.17 -1.84
C THR A 32 -6.41 -3.95 -0.96
N ASP A 33 -7.07 -3.90 0.19
CA ASP A 33 -6.80 -3.02 1.34
C ASP A 33 -5.48 -3.41 2.06
N ALA A 34 -4.46 -3.88 1.34
CA ALA A 34 -3.26 -4.51 1.92
C ALA A 34 -1.93 -3.86 1.50
N ASP A 35 -1.90 -2.53 1.34
CA ASP A 35 -0.64 -1.77 1.20
C ASP A 35 -0.43 -0.72 2.30
N ALA A 36 -1.33 -0.62 3.29
CA ALA A 36 -1.15 0.31 4.41
C ALA A 36 -0.01 -0.17 5.34
N GLY A 37 1.24 0.14 4.97
CA GLY A 37 2.43 -0.24 5.76
C GLY A 37 3.64 -0.71 4.95
N VAL A 38 3.54 -0.84 3.63
CA VAL A 38 4.68 -1.32 2.82
C VAL A 38 5.78 -0.27 2.77
N VAL A 39 6.99 -0.68 3.20
CA VAL A 39 8.19 0.13 3.05
C VAL A 39 8.81 -0.17 1.69
N ARG A 40 9.02 0.88 0.90
CA ARG A 40 9.54 0.79 -0.47
C ARG A 40 10.90 1.49 -0.60
N GLY A 41 11.58 1.23 -1.71
CA GLY A 41 12.90 1.78 -2.00
C GLY A 41 14.06 0.85 -1.56
N PRO A 42 15.31 1.27 -1.83
CA PRO A 42 16.51 0.46 -1.58
C PRO A 42 16.88 0.41 -0.09
N ALA A 43 16.08 -0.27 0.72
CA ALA A 43 16.38 -0.60 2.10
C ALA A 43 17.49 -1.66 2.17
N ILE A 44 18.35 -1.58 3.19
CA ILE A 44 19.47 -2.52 3.42
C ILE A 44 19.18 -3.53 4.54
N ASP A 45 18.12 -3.29 5.32
CA ASP A 45 17.61 -4.19 6.35
C ASP A 45 16.11 -3.99 6.59
N ALA A 46 15.55 -4.77 7.51
CA ALA A 46 14.15 -4.69 7.89
C ALA A 46 13.82 -3.47 8.78
N GLU A 47 14.84 -2.83 9.36
CA GLU A 47 14.70 -1.68 10.27
C GLU A 47 14.70 -0.35 9.51
N THR A 48 14.40 -0.38 8.21
CA THR A 48 14.25 0.80 7.33
C THR A 48 15.52 1.57 7.03
N ARG A 49 16.71 1.08 7.41
CA ARG A 49 17.97 1.68 6.95
C ARG A 49 18.06 1.54 5.43
N CYS A 50 18.69 2.49 4.76
CA CYS A 50 18.78 2.48 3.30
C CYS A 50 20.20 2.75 2.79
N VAL A 51 20.40 2.56 1.49
CA VAL A 51 21.69 2.80 0.83
C VAL A 51 22.15 4.27 0.90
N HIS A 52 21.23 5.21 1.19
CA HIS A 52 21.55 6.63 1.33
C HIS A 52 21.91 7.02 2.77
N TYR A 53 21.18 6.47 3.75
CA TYR A 53 21.33 6.70 5.18
C TYR A 53 21.20 5.37 5.92
N GLY A 54 22.30 4.91 6.52
CA GLY A 54 22.43 3.55 7.06
C GLY A 54 23.11 3.48 8.42
N SER A 55 23.14 4.58 9.18
CA SER A 55 23.58 4.56 10.57
C SER A 55 22.60 3.76 11.45
N ALA A 56 23.04 3.40 12.66
CA ALA A 56 22.18 2.72 13.62
C ALA A 56 20.91 3.51 13.98
N LEU A 57 20.92 4.84 13.77
CA LEU A 57 19.83 5.77 14.08
C LEU A 57 18.85 6.00 12.90
N ASP A 58 19.19 5.55 11.70
CA ASP A 58 18.38 5.73 10.48
C ASP A 58 17.26 4.69 10.40
N VAL A 59 16.46 4.60 11.46
CA VAL A 59 15.42 3.58 11.67
C VAL A 59 14.01 4.15 11.58
N VAL A 60 13.81 5.17 10.74
CA VAL A 60 12.51 5.80 10.49
C VAL A 60 12.19 5.75 9.01
N ALA A 61 10.98 5.32 8.67
CA ALA A 61 10.38 5.53 7.36
C ALA A 61 9.27 6.60 7.46
N LEU A 62 9.12 7.42 6.42
CA LEU A 62 8.14 8.50 6.36
C LEU A 62 7.06 8.17 5.32
N ARG A 63 5.80 8.51 5.63
CA ARG A 63 4.66 8.32 4.72
C ARG A 63 4.76 9.30 3.55
N ALA A 64 4.57 8.80 2.34
CA ALA A 64 4.40 9.60 1.14
C ALA A 64 2.90 9.65 0.77
N PRO A 65 2.20 10.80 0.92
CA PRO A 65 0.77 10.88 0.64
C PRO A 65 0.43 10.79 -0.85
N CYS A 66 1.42 10.94 -1.74
CA CYS A 66 1.23 10.82 -3.19
C CYS A 66 0.99 9.38 -3.67
N CYS A 67 1.40 8.37 -2.89
CA CYS A 67 1.28 6.96 -3.28
C CYS A 67 0.98 6.01 -2.11
N ASP A 68 0.57 6.55 -0.96
CA ASP A 68 0.20 5.82 0.26
C ASP A 68 1.20 4.73 0.71
N ALA A 69 2.49 4.99 0.51
CA ALA A 69 3.58 4.08 0.89
C ALA A 69 4.57 4.74 1.86
N TRP A 70 5.41 3.92 2.48
CA TRP A 70 6.45 4.36 3.42
C TRP A 70 7.83 4.27 2.76
N TYR A 71 8.69 5.26 3.02
CA TYR A 71 10.03 5.28 2.46
C TYR A 71 11.06 5.63 3.54
N PRO A 72 12.21 4.94 3.61
CA PRO A 72 13.32 5.31 4.50
C PRO A 72 13.75 6.77 4.37
N CYS A 73 13.74 7.29 3.14
CA CYS A 73 14.06 8.68 2.86
C CYS A 73 13.52 9.14 1.50
N HIS A 74 13.61 10.45 1.24
CA HIS A 74 13.12 11.08 0.03
C HIS A 74 13.90 10.63 -1.22
N LEU A 75 15.18 10.27 -1.06
CA LEU A 75 15.99 9.69 -2.13
C LEU A 75 15.53 8.26 -2.46
N CYS A 76 15.08 7.50 -1.46
CA CYS A 76 14.49 6.18 -1.70
C CYS A 76 13.19 6.28 -2.49
N HIS A 77 12.35 7.28 -2.20
CA HIS A 77 11.18 7.59 -3.02
C HIS A 77 11.58 7.96 -4.44
N ALA A 78 12.48 8.93 -4.61
CA ALA A 78 12.93 9.39 -5.93
C ALA A 78 13.58 8.29 -6.78
N ALA A 79 14.14 7.25 -6.15
CA ALA A 79 14.75 6.14 -6.86
C ALA A 79 13.74 5.15 -7.47
N VAL A 80 12.52 5.07 -6.95
CA VAL A 80 11.54 4.03 -7.32
C VAL A 80 10.18 4.54 -7.74
N ALA A 81 9.82 5.78 -7.38
CA ALA A 81 8.60 6.43 -7.81
C ALA A 81 8.80 7.15 -9.16
N ASP A 82 7.74 7.17 -9.97
CA ASP A 82 7.67 7.86 -11.26
C ASP A 82 7.16 9.31 -11.15
N HIS A 83 6.98 9.80 -9.91
CA HIS A 83 6.45 11.12 -9.58
C HIS A 83 7.27 11.77 -8.46
N PRO A 84 7.21 13.11 -8.30
CA PRO A 84 7.86 13.78 -7.19
C PRO A 84 7.18 13.46 -5.85
N LEU A 85 7.98 13.48 -4.77
CA LEU A 85 7.45 13.34 -3.41
C LEU A 85 6.54 14.53 -3.07
N ALA A 86 5.32 14.24 -2.62
CA ALA A 86 4.42 15.24 -2.08
C ALA A 86 4.61 15.42 -0.57
N VAL A 87 4.39 16.65 -0.08
CA VAL A 87 4.38 16.94 1.36
C VAL A 87 3.02 16.59 1.96
N ILE A 88 3.03 16.08 3.19
CA ILE A 88 1.84 15.87 4.03
C ILE A 88 1.27 17.25 4.38
N PRO A 89 0.03 17.55 3.96
CA PRO A 89 -0.59 18.84 4.26
C PRO A 89 -0.88 18.96 5.75
N ARG A 90 -0.92 20.20 6.27
CA ARG A 90 -1.20 20.48 7.69
C ARG A 90 -2.50 19.86 8.20
N ALA A 91 -3.52 19.77 7.34
CA ALA A 91 -4.78 19.11 7.67
C ALA A 91 -4.61 17.62 8.02
N GLU A 92 -3.56 16.96 7.53
CA GLU A 92 -3.28 15.53 7.74
C GLU A 92 -2.19 15.28 8.80
N HIS A 93 -1.66 16.31 9.46
CA HIS A 93 -0.57 16.14 10.44
C HIS A 93 -0.93 15.23 11.62
N HIS A 94 -2.21 15.04 11.90
CA HIS A 94 -2.74 14.15 12.94
C HIS A 94 -2.79 12.68 12.52
N LEU A 95 -2.58 12.37 11.24
CA LEU A 95 -2.53 11.02 10.70
C LEU A 95 -1.11 10.43 10.80
N PRO A 96 -0.95 9.10 10.69
CA PRO A 96 0.35 8.45 10.63
C PRO A 96 1.27 9.08 9.56
N ALA A 97 2.46 9.51 9.98
CA ALA A 97 3.41 10.22 9.15
C ALA A 97 4.84 9.65 9.23
N ALA A 98 5.21 9.09 10.38
CA ALA A 98 6.47 8.38 10.58
C ALA A 98 6.22 6.95 11.09
N LEU A 99 7.09 6.02 10.72
CA LEU A 99 7.07 4.62 11.12
C LEU A 99 8.43 4.25 11.69
N CYS A 100 8.46 3.70 12.91
CA CYS A 100 9.67 3.14 13.49
C CYS A 100 10.01 1.81 12.79
N GLY A 101 11.20 1.71 12.20
CA GLY A 101 11.68 0.50 11.56
C GLY A 101 11.89 -0.68 12.52
N VAL A 102 12.18 -0.40 13.80
CA VAL A 102 12.44 -1.42 14.82
C VAL A 102 11.15 -2.11 15.28
N CYS A 103 10.16 -1.33 15.72
CA CYS A 103 8.93 -1.88 16.31
C CYS A 103 7.66 -1.64 15.49
N ARG A 104 7.78 -0.99 14.32
CA ARG A 104 6.67 -0.68 13.40
C ARG A 104 5.61 0.28 13.93
N THR A 105 5.77 0.82 15.15
CA THR A 105 4.90 1.88 15.67
C THR A 105 4.91 3.08 14.75
N THR A 106 3.71 3.55 14.39
CA THR A 106 3.53 4.78 13.64
C THR A 106 3.32 5.97 14.57
N MET A 107 3.74 7.15 14.12
CA MET A 107 3.61 8.42 14.83
C MET A 107 3.03 9.46 13.87
N SER A 108 2.23 10.38 14.40
CA SER A 108 1.81 11.59 13.71
C SER A 108 2.98 12.55 13.51
N VAL A 109 2.79 13.59 12.68
CA VAL A 109 3.82 14.63 12.46
C VAL A 109 4.28 15.28 13.78
N PRO A 110 3.39 15.80 14.65
CA PRO A 110 3.84 16.44 15.89
C PRO A 110 4.52 15.47 16.85
N GLU A 111 4.08 14.21 16.94
CA GLU A 111 4.71 13.19 17.78
C GLU A 111 6.13 12.88 17.31
N TYR A 112 6.32 12.68 16.00
CA TYR A 112 7.63 12.41 15.42
C TYR A 112 8.59 13.60 15.57
N LEU A 113 8.13 14.82 15.30
CA LEU A 113 8.97 16.02 15.40
C LEU A 113 9.40 16.36 16.84
N ALA A 114 8.68 15.86 17.84
CA ALA A 114 9.01 16.05 19.26
C ALA A 114 9.85 14.89 19.85
N ALA A 115 10.08 13.81 19.09
CA ALA A 115 10.66 12.58 19.60
C ALA A 115 12.14 12.43 19.23
N ASP A 116 12.99 12.25 20.24
CA ASP A 116 14.40 11.81 20.04
C ASP A 116 14.54 10.28 19.93
N SER A 117 13.48 9.55 20.28
CA SER A 117 13.42 8.08 20.23
C SER A 117 11.99 7.59 20.05
N CYS A 118 11.83 6.35 19.59
CA CYS A 118 10.52 5.75 19.46
C CYS A 118 9.82 5.67 20.82
N PRO A 119 8.60 6.23 20.98
CA PRO A 119 7.89 6.20 22.25
C PRO A 119 7.45 4.79 22.67
N SER A 120 7.45 3.82 21.74
CA SER A 120 7.04 2.45 22.03
C SER A 120 8.20 1.51 22.37
N CYS A 121 9.36 1.63 21.72
CA CYS A 121 10.49 0.70 21.93
C CYS A 121 11.78 1.36 22.41
N GLY A 122 11.84 2.69 22.47
CA GLY A 122 13.03 3.43 22.90
C GLY A 122 14.18 3.48 21.89
N ALA A 123 14.00 2.95 20.67
CA ALA A 123 15.02 3.07 19.62
C ALA A 123 15.30 4.54 19.32
N ALA A 124 16.57 4.94 19.38
CA ALA A 124 16.99 6.31 19.13
C ALA A 124 16.82 6.68 17.64
N PHE A 125 16.37 7.91 17.38
CA PHE A 125 16.21 8.44 16.03
C PHE A 125 17.38 9.34 15.65
N ASN A 126 17.65 9.42 14.35
CA ASN A 126 18.68 10.33 13.84
C ASN A 126 18.17 11.79 13.94
N PRO A 127 18.82 12.68 14.72
CA PRO A 127 18.41 14.09 14.83
C PRO A 127 18.54 14.83 13.49
N GLY A 128 19.40 14.35 12.58
CA GLY A 128 19.52 14.88 11.22
C GLY A 128 18.26 14.68 10.38
N CYS A 129 17.40 13.71 10.70
CA CYS A 129 16.14 13.51 9.98
C CYS A 129 15.17 14.69 10.15
N ALA A 130 15.19 15.37 11.29
CA ALA A 130 14.35 16.55 11.54
C ALA A 130 14.72 17.74 10.63
N ALA A 131 15.99 17.87 10.22
CA ALA A 131 16.42 18.91 9.28
C ALA A 131 15.73 18.77 7.91
N HIS A 132 15.30 17.57 7.55
CA HIS A 132 14.59 17.27 6.31
C HIS A 132 13.05 17.37 6.44
N ALA A 133 12.51 17.80 7.59
CA ALA A 133 11.07 17.84 7.83
C ALA A 133 10.29 18.58 6.72
N HIS A 134 10.85 19.68 6.20
CA HIS A 134 10.26 20.48 5.13
C HIS A 134 10.09 19.72 3.79
N LEU A 135 10.80 18.60 3.59
CA LEU A 135 10.64 17.74 2.42
C LEU A 135 9.41 16.83 2.53
N TYR A 136 8.86 16.66 3.73
CA TYR A 136 7.74 15.74 3.99
C TYR A 136 6.52 16.41 4.59
N PHE A 137 6.66 17.53 5.29
CA PHE A 137 5.57 18.14 6.04
C PHE A 137 5.40 19.59 5.63
N ALA A 138 4.16 19.96 5.29
CA ALA A 138 3.80 21.37 5.16
C ALA A 138 3.99 22.10 6.51
N PRO A 139 4.34 23.40 6.50
CA PRO A 139 4.55 24.18 7.73
C PRO A 139 3.28 24.35 8.58
#